data_AF-A0A9Q1ACX0-F1
#
_entry.id   AF-A0A9Q1ACX0-F1
#
_cell.length_a   1.000
_cell.length_b   1.000
_cell.length_c   1.000
_cell.angle_alpha   90.00
_cell.angle_beta   90.00
_cell.angle_gamma   90.00
#
_symmetry.space_group_name_H-M   'P 1'
#
loop_
_entity.id
_entity.type
_entity.pdbx_description
1 polymer ?
#
loop_
_entity_poly.entity_id
_entity_poly.type
_entity_poly.pdbx_seq_one_letter_code
_entity_poly.pdbx_strand_id
1 'polypeptide(L)'
;MEKKRLDDYEPGPLPSPRKMDRFGFLKQENNNPPDGLTKGREERRVRKWRKMIGAGGSDWKHYVRRKPHVVKRRIRKGIPDCLRGLVWQLISGSRDLLLMNPGVYEQLVIYETSASELDIIRDISRTFPSHVFFQQRHGPGQRSLYNVLKAYSVYDRDVGYVQGMGFLAGLLLLYMSEEDAFWLLVALLKGAVHAPMEGLYQVGLPLVQQYLSSFDRLMKEQMPKLGEHFTQEMINPSMYASQWFITVFSYSFPFHLALRIWDVFLYEVRLIFLYHFPLKDHYIWSGCYMSVISSLPGC
;
A
#
# COMPACT_ATOMS: atom_id res chain seq x y z
N MET A 1 -27.26 24.19 -62.51
CA MET A 1 -27.85 23.45 -61.38
C MET A 1 -27.02 22.19 -61.18
N GLU A 2 -25.89 22.30 -60.48
CA GLU A 2 -24.96 21.19 -60.24
C GLU A 2 -24.99 20.83 -58.76
N LYS A 3 -25.49 19.63 -58.46
CA LYS A 3 -25.48 19.03 -57.11
C LYS A 3 -24.08 18.48 -56.85
N LYS A 4 -23.31 19.10 -55.95
CA LYS A 4 -22.08 18.53 -55.39
C LYS A 4 -22.44 17.53 -54.29
N ARG A 5 -21.96 16.29 -54.41
CA ARG A 5 -22.09 15.21 -53.41
C ARG A 5 -21.04 15.36 -52.30
N LEU A 6 -21.50 15.14 -51.07
CA LEU A 6 -20.90 14.46 -49.91
C LEU A 6 -19.39 14.62 -49.64
N ASP A 7 -19.09 15.13 -48.45
CA ASP A 7 -17.96 14.62 -47.64
C ASP A 7 -18.57 13.92 -46.42
N ASP A 8 -18.61 12.59 -46.47
CA ASP A 8 -18.87 11.72 -45.32
C ASP A 8 -17.65 11.76 -44.40
N TYR A 9 -17.78 12.39 -43.23
CA TYR A 9 -16.79 12.31 -42.17
C TYR A 9 -16.99 10.98 -41.42
N GLU A 10 -16.21 9.95 -41.76
CA GLU A 10 -16.10 8.77 -40.92
C GLU A 10 -15.32 9.12 -39.63
N PRO A 11 -15.90 8.91 -38.43
CA PRO A 11 -15.13 9.03 -37.20
C PRO A 11 -14.09 7.90 -37.20
N GLY A 12 -12.81 8.30 -37.09
CA GLY A 12 -11.70 7.36 -37.00
C GLY A 12 -11.90 6.32 -35.89
N PRO A 13 -11.25 5.15 -35.99
CA PRO A 13 -11.47 4.04 -35.06
C PRO A 13 -11.28 4.49 -33.61
N LEU A 14 -12.28 4.17 -32.78
CA LEU A 14 -12.25 4.37 -31.34
C LEU A 14 -10.95 3.77 -30.78
N PRO A 15 -10.20 4.50 -29.94
CA PRO A 15 -9.01 3.94 -29.32
C PRO A 15 -9.36 2.66 -28.57
N SER A 16 -8.64 1.58 -28.87
CA SER A 16 -8.73 0.27 -28.22
C SER A 16 -8.87 0.43 -26.70
N PRO A 17 -9.83 -0.27 -26.05
CA PRO A 17 -9.99 -0.18 -24.60
C PRO A 17 -8.67 -0.59 -23.95
N ARG A 18 -8.03 0.37 -23.26
CA ARG A 18 -6.74 0.16 -22.60
C ARG A 18 -6.87 -1.06 -21.69
N LYS A 19 -6.11 -2.12 -21.99
CA LYS A 19 -6.17 -3.35 -21.21
C LYS A 19 -5.66 -3.06 -19.80
N MET A 20 -6.51 -3.27 -18.80
CA MET A 20 -6.15 -3.17 -17.38
C MET A 20 -5.74 -4.54 -16.84
N ASP A 21 -4.92 -4.55 -15.79
CA ASP A 21 -4.70 -5.74 -14.99
C ASP A 21 -5.85 -5.98 -13.99
N ARG A 22 -5.77 -7.08 -13.23
CA ARG A 22 -6.79 -7.46 -12.24
C ARG A 22 -6.91 -6.49 -11.06
N PHE A 23 -5.96 -5.56 -10.91
CA PHE A 23 -5.91 -4.59 -9.84
C PHE A 23 -6.26 -3.18 -10.32
N GLY A 24 -6.56 -2.99 -11.62
CA GLY A 24 -6.94 -1.69 -12.18
C GLY A 24 -5.77 -0.85 -12.70
N PHE A 25 -4.56 -1.42 -12.82
CA PHE A 25 -3.45 -0.72 -13.46
C PHE A 25 -3.50 -0.90 -14.97
N LEU A 26 -3.23 0.17 -15.72
CA LEU A 26 -3.08 0.12 -17.17
C LEU A 26 -1.89 -0.76 -17.54
N LYS A 27 -2.11 -1.79 -18.36
CA LYS A 27 -1.01 -2.64 -18.86
C LYS A 27 -0.20 -1.87 -19.90
N GLN A 28 1.11 -1.84 -19.70
CA GLN A 28 2.03 -1.65 -20.83
C GLN A 28 1.96 -2.90 -21.71
N GLU A 29 1.99 -2.76 -23.03
CA GLU A 29 1.90 -3.88 -23.97
C GLU A 29 3.09 -4.83 -23.81
N ASN A 30 3.02 -5.73 -22.84
CA ASN A 30 3.94 -6.85 -22.68
C ASN A 30 3.18 -8.05 -22.11
N ASN A 31 3.25 -9.16 -22.85
CA ASN A 31 2.56 -10.41 -22.61
C ASN A 31 3.05 -11.09 -21.32
N ASN A 32 2.49 -10.73 -20.17
CA ASN A 32 2.57 -11.58 -18.99
C ASN A 32 1.48 -12.66 -19.04
N PRO A 33 1.80 -13.92 -18.70
CA PRO A 33 0.81 -14.98 -18.64
C PRO A 33 -0.29 -14.61 -17.63
N PRO A 34 -1.53 -15.09 -17.83
CA PRO A 34 -2.57 -14.90 -16.84
C PRO A 34 -2.11 -15.55 -15.52
N ASP A 35 -1.98 -14.73 -14.47
CA ASP A 35 -1.72 -15.20 -13.10
C ASP A 35 -2.95 -15.98 -12.60
N GLY A 36 -3.03 -17.24 -13.02
CA GLY A 36 -4.20 -18.09 -12.89
C GLY A 36 -4.11 -18.96 -11.64
N LEU A 37 -4.38 -18.38 -10.46
CA LEU A 37 -4.99 -19.21 -9.42
C LEU A 37 -6.29 -19.75 -10.02
N THR A 38 -6.41 -21.08 -10.18
CA THR A 38 -7.65 -21.69 -10.66
C THR A 38 -8.80 -21.16 -9.81
N LYS A 39 -9.87 -20.67 -10.45
CA LYS A 39 -11.01 -20.02 -9.80
C LYS A 39 -11.50 -20.77 -8.55
N GLY A 40 -11.55 -22.10 -8.61
CA GLY A 40 -11.91 -22.96 -7.47
C GLY A 40 -10.94 -22.94 -6.29
N ARG A 41 -9.64 -22.70 -6.49
CA ARG A 41 -8.67 -22.52 -5.38
C ARG A 41 -8.93 -21.22 -4.62
N GLU A 42 -9.25 -20.14 -5.33
CA GLU A 42 -9.54 -18.85 -4.70
C GLU A 42 -10.86 -18.88 -3.91
N GLU A 43 -11.91 -19.46 -4.48
CA GLU A 43 -13.19 -19.66 -3.79
C GLU A 43 -13.04 -20.46 -2.49
N ARG A 44 -12.22 -21.53 -2.51
CA ARG A 44 -11.89 -22.31 -1.31
C ARG A 44 -11.15 -21.47 -0.26
N ARG A 45 -10.27 -20.56 -0.67
CA ARG A 45 -9.58 -19.62 0.25
C ARG A 45 -10.60 -18.66 0.88
N VAL A 46 -11.42 -18.01 0.06
CA VAL A 46 -12.47 -17.07 0.51
C VAL A 46 -13.41 -17.73 1.51
N ARG A 47 -13.91 -18.94 1.22
CA ARG A 47 -14.82 -19.67 2.13
C ARG A 47 -14.18 -19.93 3.49
N LYS A 48 -12.92 -20.36 3.49
CA LYS A 48 -12.21 -20.61 4.74
C LYS A 48 -11.94 -19.32 5.53
N TRP A 49 -11.73 -18.20 4.85
CA TRP A 49 -11.57 -16.89 5.49
C TRP A 49 -12.90 -16.37 6.05
N ARG A 50 -14.01 -16.49 5.31
CA ARG A 50 -15.35 -16.15 5.79
C ARG A 50 -15.71 -16.87 7.08
N LYS A 51 -15.38 -18.16 7.19
CA LYS A 51 -15.56 -18.94 8.43
C LYS A 51 -14.72 -18.43 9.61
N MET A 52 -13.61 -17.74 9.36
CA MET A 52 -12.75 -17.19 10.42
C MET A 52 -13.21 -15.81 10.88
N ILE A 53 -13.65 -14.97 9.95
CA ILE A 53 -14.05 -13.59 10.24
C ILE A 53 -15.50 -13.52 10.74
N GLY A 54 -16.37 -14.46 10.37
CA GLY A 54 -17.80 -14.37 10.67
C GLY A 54 -18.50 -13.31 9.81
N ALA A 55 -19.81 -13.14 10.01
CA ALA A 55 -20.57 -12.10 9.30
C ALA A 55 -20.05 -10.72 9.72
N GLY A 56 -19.53 -9.96 8.76
CA GLY A 56 -19.01 -8.61 9.01
C GLY A 56 -17.87 -8.53 10.05
N GLY A 57 -17.16 -9.62 10.36
CA GLY A 57 -16.06 -9.62 11.34
C GLY A 57 -16.43 -10.03 12.76
N SER A 58 -17.68 -10.44 13.03
CA SER A 58 -18.18 -10.80 14.37
C SER A 58 -17.33 -11.84 15.10
N ASP A 59 -16.77 -12.80 14.37
CA ASP A 59 -16.08 -13.96 14.94
C ASP A 59 -14.57 -13.74 15.05
N TRP A 60 -14.05 -12.64 14.47
CA TRP A 60 -12.63 -12.39 14.32
C TRP A 60 -11.87 -12.43 15.65
N LYS A 61 -12.30 -11.62 16.64
CA LYS A 61 -11.65 -11.54 17.96
C LYS A 61 -11.62 -12.90 18.65
N HIS A 62 -12.72 -13.65 18.59
CA HIS A 62 -12.81 -15.00 19.16
C HIS A 62 -11.89 -16.00 18.44
N TYR A 63 -11.87 -15.97 17.10
CA TYR A 63 -11.07 -16.90 16.30
C TYR A 63 -9.57 -16.65 16.47
N VAL A 64 -9.13 -15.39 16.49
CA VAL A 64 -7.73 -15.00 16.72
C VAL A 64 -7.26 -15.52 18.08
N ARG A 65 -8.05 -15.34 19.13
CA ARG A 65 -7.73 -15.84 20.48
C ARG A 65 -7.61 -17.37 20.53
N ARG A 66 -8.49 -18.10 19.84
CA ARG A 66 -8.50 -19.57 19.88
C ARG A 66 -7.50 -20.23 18.95
N LYS A 67 -7.19 -19.62 17.80
CA LYS A 67 -6.38 -20.24 16.74
C LYS A 67 -5.35 -19.25 16.15
N PRO A 68 -4.50 -18.62 16.99
CA PRO A 68 -3.56 -17.58 16.54
C PRO A 68 -2.59 -18.09 15.46
N HIS A 69 -2.07 -19.32 15.59
CA HIS A 69 -1.18 -19.92 14.59
C HIS A 69 -1.86 -20.12 13.22
N VAL A 70 -3.16 -20.41 13.21
CA VAL A 70 -3.91 -20.57 11.95
C VAL A 70 -4.10 -19.22 11.26
N VAL A 71 -4.40 -18.17 12.02
CA VAL A 71 -4.52 -16.79 11.52
C VAL A 71 -3.20 -16.35 10.92
N LYS A 72 -2.11 -16.39 11.71
CA LYS A 72 -0.76 -16.03 11.28
C LYS A 72 -0.35 -16.73 9.99
N ARG A 73 -0.51 -18.06 9.93
CA ARG A 73 -0.17 -18.85 8.73
C ARG A 73 -1.00 -18.43 7.51
N ARG A 74 -2.26 -18.05 7.67
CA ARG A 74 -3.14 -17.67 6.56
C ARG A 74 -2.86 -16.27 6.05
N ILE A 75 -2.57 -15.34 6.96
CA ILE A 75 -2.10 -13.99 6.62
C ILE A 75 -0.81 -14.08 5.82
N ARG A 76 0.17 -14.87 6.28
CA ARG A 76 1.42 -15.14 5.53
C ARG A 76 1.19 -15.85 4.19
N LYS A 77 0.11 -16.61 4.03
CA LYS A 77 -0.32 -17.18 2.73
C LYS A 77 -1.14 -16.21 1.89
N GLY A 78 -1.57 -15.09 2.44
CA GLY A 78 -2.26 -14.00 1.79
C GLY A 78 -3.74 -13.98 2.08
N ILE A 79 -4.23 -12.75 2.23
CA ILE A 79 -5.64 -12.46 2.33
C ILE A 79 -6.21 -12.49 0.90
N PRO A 80 -7.36 -13.15 0.65
CA PRO A 80 -8.08 -13.04 -0.60
C PRO A 80 -8.40 -11.59 -0.91
N ASP A 81 -8.26 -11.21 -2.17
CA ASP A 81 -8.29 -9.81 -2.57
C ASP A 81 -9.58 -9.08 -2.14
N CYS A 82 -10.73 -9.71 -2.39
CA CYS A 82 -12.05 -9.22 -1.98
C CYS A 82 -12.28 -9.12 -0.46
N LEU A 83 -11.39 -9.64 0.38
CA LEU A 83 -11.52 -9.60 1.84
C LEU A 83 -10.54 -8.64 2.50
N ARG A 84 -9.61 -8.03 1.75
CA ARG A 84 -8.58 -7.14 2.32
C ARG A 84 -9.16 -5.96 3.06
N GLY A 85 -10.10 -5.22 2.46
CA GLY A 85 -10.73 -4.07 3.09
C GLY A 85 -11.22 -4.38 4.51
N LEU A 86 -12.04 -5.43 4.65
CA LEU A 86 -12.55 -5.86 5.96
C LEU A 86 -11.46 -6.42 6.88
N VAL A 87 -10.60 -7.31 6.38
CA VAL A 87 -9.60 -7.98 7.23
C VAL A 87 -8.54 -7.01 7.73
N TRP A 88 -8.10 -6.04 6.90
CA TRP A 88 -7.15 -5.02 7.31
C TRP A 88 -7.73 -4.14 8.42
N GLN A 89 -9.00 -3.71 8.32
CA GLN A 89 -9.66 -2.98 9.41
C GLN A 89 -9.76 -3.80 10.71
N LEU A 90 -10.02 -5.11 10.59
CA LEU A 90 -10.12 -6.02 11.74
C LEU A 90 -8.76 -6.28 12.41
N ILE A 91 -7.68 -6.27 11.63
CA ILE A 91 -6.31 -6.45 12.14
C ILE A 91 -5.84 -5.17 12.83
N SER A 92 -5.99 -4.02 12.17
CA SER A 92 -5.52 -2.72 12.69
C SER A 92 -6.34 -2.21 13.87
N GLY A 93 -7.61 -2.62 13.98
CA GLY A 93 -8.58 -2.07 14.92
C GLY A 93 -9.21 -0.75 14.45
N SER A 94 -8.97 -0.34 13.20
CA SER A 94 -9.47 0.94 12.68
C SER A 94 -10.99 1.04 12.66
N ARG A 95 -11.69 -0.09 12.53
CA ARG A 95 -13.15 -0.11 12.60
C ARG A 95 -13.68 0.27 13.98
N ASP A 96 -12.99 -0.16 15.04
CA ASP A 96 -13.36 0.22 16.40
C ASP A 96 -13.12 1.74 16.59
N LEU A 97 -12.04 2.30 16.03
CA LEU A 97 -11.78 3.75 16.05
C LEU A 97 -12.88 4.54 15.33
N LEU A 98 -13.28 4.11 14.14
CA LEU A 98 -14.36 4.76 13.38
C LEU A 98 -15.65 4.82 14.21
N LEU A 99 -16.06 3.68 14.78
CA LEU A 99 -17.29 3.59 15.57
C LEU A 99 -17.24 4.44 16.85
N MET A 100 -16.05 4.62 17.43
CA MET A 100 -15.86 5.44 18.64
C MET A 100 -15.84 6.95 18.34
N ASN A 101 -15.64 7.37 17.09
CA ASN A 101 -15.40 8.76 16.71
C ASN A 101 -16.31 9.20 15.54
N PRO A 102 -17.65 9.09 15.69
CA PRO A 102 -18.57 9.45 14.62
C PRO A 102 -18.45 10.94 14.26
N GLY A 103 -18.39 11.24 12.97
CA GLY A 103 -18.36 12.62 12.44
C GLY A 103 -17.00 13.33 12.51
N VAL A 104 -16.00 12.75 13.16
CA VAL A 104 -14.65 13.37 13.27
C VAL A 104 -14.00 13.51 11.90
N TYR A 105 -14.10 12.50 11.04
CA TYR A 105 -13.53 12.57 9.69
C TYR A 105 -14.14 13.72 8.88
N GLU A 106 -15.47 13.79 8.85
CA GLU A 106 -16.21 14.85 8.19
C GLU A 106 -15.80 16.23 8.72
N GLN A 107 -15.66 16.36 10.05
CA GLN A 107 -15.25 17.62 10.67
C GLN A 107 -13.87 18.08 10.17
N LEU A 108 -12.89 17.17 10.14
CA LEU A 108 -11.52 17.46 9.71
C LEU A 108 -11.43 17.81 8.22
N VAL A 109 -12.23 17.14 7.38
CA VAL A 109 -12.22 17.40 5.94
C VAL A 109 -12.89 18.72 5.61
N ILE A 110 -14.03 19.03 6.22
CA ILE A 110 -14.88 20.17 5.82
C ILE A 110 -14.46 21.46 6.50
N TYR A 111 -14.23 21.44 7.82
CA TYR A 111 -14.15 22.67 8.62
C TYR A 111 -12.73 23.09 8.98
N GLU A 112 -11.75 22.20 8.85
CA GLU A 112 -10.37 22.49 9.21
C GLU A 112 -9.50 22.79 7.97
N THR A 113 -8.43 23.55 8.19
CA THR A 113 -7.41 23.86 7.17
C THR A 113 -6.11 23.14 7.49
N SER A 114 -5.44 22.64 6.45
CA SER A 114 -4.14 21.98 6.61
C SER A 114 -3.00 22.92 6.22
N ALA A 115 -1.94 22.96 7.02
CA ALA A 115 -0.71 23.66 6.64
C ALA A 115 0.04 22.96 5.49
N SER A 116 -0.32 21.70 5.20
CA SER A 116 0.37 20.85 4.22
C SER A 116 -0.36 20.71 2.88
N GLU A 117 -1.40 21.50 2.61
CA GLU A 117 -2.22 21.37 1.39
C GLU A 117 -1.38 21.38 0.11
N LEU A 118 -0.41 22.29 0.02
CA LEU A 118 0.43 22.41 -1.17
C LEU A 118 1.31 21.16 -1.40
N ASP A 119 1.84 20.57 -0.33
CA ASP A 119 2.66 19.36 -0.42
C ASP A 119 1.81 18.13 -0.74
N ILE A 120 0.60 18.05 -0.19
CA ILE A 120 -0.38 17.02 -0.52
C ILE A 120 -0.76 17.11 -2.02
N ILE A 121 -1.08 18.30 -2.52
CA ILE A 121 -1.45 18.52 -3.93
C ILE A 121 -0.34 18.07 -4.88
N ARG A 122 0.92 18.35 -4.54
CA ARG A 122 2.09 17.92 -5.33
C ARG A 122 2.16 16.40 -5.44
N ASP A 123 1.84 15.68 -4.37
CA ASP A 123 2.01 14.23 -4.27
C ASP A 123 0.86 13.41 -4.85
N ILE A 124 -0.35 13.96 -4.87
CA ILE A 124 -1.52 13.29 -5.43
C ILE A 124 -1.28 12.85 -6.88
N SER A 125 -0.73 13.74 -7.71
CA SER A 125 -0.54 13.48 -9.14
C SER A 125 0.45 12.34 -9.44
N ARG A 126 1.35 12.04 -8.49
CA ARG A 126 2.36 10.97 -8.62
C ARG A 126 2.01 9.69 -7.86
N THR A 127 0.86 9.64 -7.19
CA THR A 127 0.40 8.47 -6.43
C THR A 127 -0.43 7.55 -7.32
N PHE A 128 0.11 6.37 -7.65
CA PHE A 128 -0.50 5.36 -8.54
C PHE A 128 -1.06 5.95 -9.87
N PRO A 129 -0.27 6.73 -10.64
CA PRO A 129 -0.79 7.50 -11.79
C PRO A 129 -1.33 6.63 -12.93
N SER A 130 -0.90 5.37 -13.02
CA SER A 130 -1.35 4.38 -14.00
C SER A 130 -2.59 3.58 -13.56
N HIS A 131 -3.11 3.83 -12.36
CA HIS A 131 -4.30 3.15 -11.85
C HIS A 131 -5.58 3.87 -12.28
N VAL A 132 -6.59 3.14 -12.77
CA VAL A 132 -7.86 3.71 -13.29
C VAL A 132 -8.55 4.67 -12.31
N PHE A 133 -8.46 4.42 -11.01
CA PHE A 133 -9.06 5.27 -9.98
C PHE A 133 -8.33 6.61 -9.78
N PHE A 134 -7.01 6.66 -10.01
CA PHE A 134 -6.16 7.83 -9.73
C PHE A 134 -5.66 8.57 -10.98
N GLN A 135 -5.79 7.95 -12.17
CA GLN A 135 -5.27 8.51 -13.44
C GLN A 135 -5.93 9.84 -13.84
N GLN A 136 -7.20 10.06 -13.45
CA GLN A 136 -7.91 11.27 -13.84
C GLN A 136 -7.48 12.42 -12.93
N ARG A 137 -6.83 13.42 -13.52
CA ARG A 137 -6.47 14.66 -12.84
C ARG A 137 -7.73 15.32 -12.27
N HIS A 138 -7.71 15.66 -10.98
CA HIS A 138 -8.87 16.20 -10.25
C HIS A 138 -10.11 15.28 -10.23
N GLY A 139 -9.95 14.00 -10.59
CA GLY A 139 -11.01 13.00 -10.56
C GLY A 139 -11.38 12.58 -9.13
N PRO A 140 -12.41 11.73 -8.98
CA PRO A 140 -12.87 11.24 -7.67
C PRO A 140 -11.75 10.63 -6.82
N GLY A 141 -10.91 9.75 -7.37
CA GLY A 141 -9.86 9.11 -6.59
C GLY A 141 -8.76 10.06 -6.11
N GLN A 142 -8.38 11.06 -6.91
CA GLN A 142 -7.45 12.11 -6.49
C GLN A 142 -8.05 13.00 -5.40
N ARG A 143 -9.36 13.30 -5.47
CA ARG A 143 -10.08 14.04 -4.42
C ARG A 143 -10.18 13.24 -3.13
N SER A 144 -10.49 11.95 -3.19
CA SER A 144 -10.51 11.10 -1.99
C SER A 144 -9.13 10.98 -1.35
N LEU A 145 -8.08 10.84 -2.17
CA LEU A 145 -6.70 10.85 -1.68
C LEU A 145 -6.35 12.17 -0.98
N TYR A 146 -6.73 13.30 -1.58
CA TYR A 146 -6.58 14.61 -0.96
C TYR A 146 -7.28 14.68 0.39
N ASN A 147 -8.56 14.31 0.47
CA ASN A 147 -9.36 14.42 1.68
C ASN A 147 -8.79 13.58 2.82
N VAL A 148 -8.37 12.33 2.55
CA VAL A 148 -7.75 11.45 3.55
C VAL A 148 -6.45 12.06 4.09
N LEU A 149 -5.56 12.53 3.21
CA LEU A 149 -4.28 13.09 3.60
C LEU A 149 -4.45 14.43 4.33
N LYS A 150 -5.36 15.28 3.85
CA LYS A 150 -5.73 16.53 4.51
C LYS A 150 -6.24 16.26 5.92
N ALA A 151 -7.24 15.39 6.06
CA ALA A 151 -7.81 15.05 7.35
C ALA A 151 -6.76 14.50 8.31
N TYR A 152 -5.90 13.58 7.86
CA TYR A 152 -4.80 13.06 8.69
C TYR A 152 -3.84 14.16 9.13
N SER A 153 -3.42 15.03 8.21
CA SER A 153 -2.48 16.12 8.54
C SER A 153 -3.01 17.11 9.57
N VAL A 154 -4.34 17.26 9.65
CA VAL A 154 -5.00 18.06 10.68
C VAL A 154 -5.17 17.27 11.98
N TYR A 155 -5.49 15.98 11.88
CA TYR A 155 -5.66 15.10 13.04
C TYR A 155 -4.37 14.98 13.86
N ASP A 156 -3.22 14.87 13.18
CA ASP A 156 -1.91 14.73 13.80
C ASP A 156 -0.98 15.87 13.34
N ARG A 157 -1.19 17.08 13.88
CA ARG A 157 -0.46 18.29 13.46
C ARG A 157 1.05 18.23 13.69
N ASP A 158 1.49 17.40 14.64
CA ASP A 158 2.93 17.20 14.92
C ASP A 158 3.65 16.50 13.76
N VAL A 159 2.95 15.59 13.08
CA VAL A 159 3.45 14.92 11.86
C VAL A 159 3.04 15.70 10.62
N GLY A 160 1.80 16.18 10.57
CA GLY A 160 1.20 16.80 9.40
C GLY A 160 1.17 15.83 8.22
N TYR A 161 1.74 16.27 7.09
CA TYR A 161 1.96 15.43 5.93
C TYR A 161 3.44 15.35 5.60
N VAL A 162 3.91 14.13 5.37
CA VAL A 162 5.27 13.84 4.88
C VAL A 162 5.18 13.13 3.54
N GLN A 163 6.05 13.54 2.62
CA GLN A 163 6.16 12.94 1.29
C GLN A 163 6.27 11.42 1.39
N GLY A 164 5.40 10.72 0.64
CA GLY A 164 5.32 9.26 0.62
C GLY A 164 4.12 8.70 1.37
N MET A 165 3.53 9.45 2.30
CA MET A 165 2.26 9.06 2.96
C MET A 165 1.12 8.85 1.95
N GLY A 166 1.14 9.58 0.83
CA GLY A 166 0.17 9.41 -0.26
C GLY A 166 0.06 7.96 -0.77
N PHE A 167 1.15 7.20 -0.80
CA PHE A 167 1.08 5.81 -1.26
C PHE A 167 0.40 4.87 -0.26
N LEU A 168 0.50 5.15 1.04
CA LEU A 168 -0.25 4.40 2.07
C LEU A 168 -1.75 4.67 1.90
N ALA A 169 -2.15 5.95 1.89
CA ALA A 169 -3.54 6.35 1.73
C ALA A 169 -4.13 5.87 0.39
N GLY A 170 -3.35 5.99 -0.69
CA GLY A 170 -3.73 5.52 -2.02
C GLY A 170 -3.98 4.01 -2.05
N LEU A 171 -3.11 3.20 -1.42
CA LEU A 171 -3.29 1.76 -1.35
C LEU A 171 -4.53 1.38 -0.54
N LEU A 172 -4.81 2.09 0.56
CA LEU A 172 -6.01 1.86 1.37
C LEU A 172 -7.29 2.19 0.60
N LEU A 173 -7.33 3.32 -0.11
CA LEU A 173 -8.47 3.75 -0.92
C LEU A 173 -8.83 2.79 -2.06
N LEU A 174 -7.91 1.90 -2.46
CA LEU A 174 -8.22 0.84 -3.44
C LEU A 174 -9.05 -0.32 -2.83
N TYR A 175 -9.17 -0.40 -1.50
CA TYR A 175 -9.80 -1.52 -0.81
C TYR A 175 -10.92 -1.12 0.16
N MET A 176 -11.09 0.15 0.47
CA MET A 176 -12.11 0.62 1.41
C MET A 176 -12.59 2.03 1.09
N SER A 177 -13.62 2.48 1.80
CA SER A 177 -14.15 3.84 1.65
C SER A 177 -13.14 4.89 2.11
N GLU A 178 -13.43 6.14 1.77
CA GLU A 178 -12.59 7.30 2.14
C GLU A 178 -12.38 7.41 3.66
N GLU A 179 -13.46 7.33 4.43
CA GLU A 179 -13.41 7.40 5.91
C GLU A 179 -12.75 6.16 6.52
N ASP A 180 -13.01 4.97 5.99
CA ASP A 180 -12.33 3.74 6.44
C ASP A 180 -10.81 3.84 6.25
N ALA A 181 -10.38 4.38 5.11
CA ALA A 181 -8.96 4.57 4.78
C ALA A 181 -8.30 5.57 5.74
N PHE A 182 -8.99 6.65 6.07
CA PHE A 182 -8.55 7.61 7.09
C PHE A 182 -8.35 6.93 8.44
N TRP A 183 -9.34 6.20 8.95
CA TRP A 183 -9.23 5.56 10.26
C TRP A 183 -8.18 4.45 10.30
N LEU A 184 -7.95 3.77 9.16
CA LEU A 184 -6.88 2.78 9.09
C LEU A 184 -5.50 3.44 9.08
N LEU A 185 -5.34 4.58 8.39
CA LEU A 185 -4.12 5.37 8.46
C LEU A 185 -3.86 5.87 9.89
N VAL A 186 -4.89 6.36 10.59
CA VAL A 186 -4.81 6.75 12.02
C VAL A 186 -4.40 5.55 12.89
N ALA A 187 -5.07 4.41 12.76
CA ALA A 187 -4.77 3.20 13.51
C ALA A 187 -3.32 2.72 13.32
N LEU A 188 -2.78 2.91 12.11
CA LEU A 188 -1.41 2.53 11.78
C LEU A 188 -0.40 3.49 12.42
N LEU A 189 -0.59 4.80 12.27
CA LEU A 189 0.42 5.79 12.63
C LEU A 189 0.35 6.20 14.10
N LYS A 190 -0.85 6.46 14.64
CA LYS A 190 -1.04 6.78 16.08
C LYS A 190 -1.13 5.54 16.96
N GLY A 191 -1.26 4.37 16.35
CA GLY A 191 -1.45 3.11 17.04
C GLY A 191 -2.90 2.91 17.50
N ALA A 192 -3.34 1.66 17.44
CA ALA A 192 -4.62 1.21 17.97
C ALA A 192 -4.44 -0.18 18.59
N VAL A 193 -4.38 -1.21 17.75
CA VAL A 193 -4.01 -2.56 18.17
C VAL A 193 -2.49 -2.72 18.25
N HIS A 194 -1.76 -1.97 17.42
CA HIS A 194 -0.30 -2.06 17.29
C HIS A 194 0.39 -0.81 17.83
N ALA A 195 1.71 -0.92 18.04
CA ALA A 195 2.53 0.21 18.45
C ALA A 195 2.48 1.32 17.39
N PRO A 196 2.49 2.59 17.80
CA PRO A 196 2.45 3.73 16.88
C PRO A 196 3.62 3.70 15.90
N MET A 197 3.35 4.12 14.67
CA MET A 197 4.31 4.18 13.58
C MET A 197 4.55 5.61 13.07
N GLU A 198 4.02 6.62 13.75
CA GLU A 198 4.27 8.05 13.48
C GLU A 198 5.77 8.40 13.42
N GLY A 199 6.63 7.64 14.10
CA GLY A 199 8.09 7.75 13.97
C GLY A 199 8.64 7.51 12.55
N LEU A 200 7.83 6.98 11.63
CA LEU A 200 8.17 6.93 10.20
C LEU A 200 8.20 8.32 9.56
N TYR A 201 7.48 9.28 10.13
CA TYR A 201 7.21 10.59 9.56
C TYR A 201 7.52 11.75 10.53
N GLN A 202 7.83 11.46 11.79
CA GLN A 202 8.39 12.46 12.72
C GLN A 202 9.73 13.01 12.21
N VAL A 203 10.07 14.22 12.66
CA VAL A 203 11.33 14.90 12.33
C VAL A 203 12.52 13.98 12.60
N GLY A 204 13.41 13.85 11.60
CA GLY A 204 14.56 12.94 11.66
C GLY A 204 14.26 11.48 11.29
N LEU A 205 13.00 11.14 11.01
CA LEU A 205 12.53 9.82 10.58
C LEU A 205 13.06 8.67 11.48
N PRO A 206 12.93 8.77 12.82
CA PRO A 206 13.61 7.87 13.76
C PRO A 206 13.30 6.39 13.51
N LEU A 207 12.05 6.07 13.16
CA LEU A 207 11.65 4.69 12.89
C LEU A 207 12.20 4.18 11.55
N VAL A 208 12.32 5.06 10.55
CA VAL A 208 13.00 4.72 9.27
C VAL A 208 14.47 4.41 9.54
N GLN A 209 15.16 5.23 10.32
CA GLN A 209 16.57 4.98 10.68
C GLN A 209 16.72 3.64 11.41
N GLN A 210 15.85 3.35 12.38
CA GLN A 210 15.84 2.06 13.08
C GLN A 210 15.63 0.87 12.13
N TYR A 211 14.73 1.03 11.16
CA TYR A 211 14.44 -0.01 10.17
C TYR A 211 15.62 -0.21 9.21
N LEU A 212 16.25 0.86 8.75
CA LEU A 212 17.45 0.81 7.92
C LEU A 212 18.62 0.13 8.63
N SER A 213 18.89 0.46 9.90
CA SER A 213 19.95 -0.20 10.68
C SER A 213 19.65 -1.69 10.89
N SER A 214 18.39 -2.03 11.15
CA SER A 214 17.98 -3.43 11.32
C SER A 214 18.08 -4.20 10.00
N PHE A 215 17.74 -3.56 8.89
CA PHE A 215 17.87 -4.10 7.54
C PHE A 215 19.34 -4.32 7.17
N ASP A 216 20.22 -3.38 7.46
CA ASP A 216 21.67 -3.52 7.23
C ASP A 216 22.23 -4.76 7.93
N ARG A 217 21.90 -4.90 9.22
CA ARG A 217 22.34 -6.06 10.01
C ARG A 217 21.81 -7.37 9.44
N LEU A 218 20.52 -7.42 9.09
CA LEU A 218 19.91 -8.60 8.47
C LEU A 218 20.56 -8.96 7.12
N MET A 219 20.85 -7.97 6.30
CA MET A 219 21.50 -8.15 5.01
C MET A 219 22.91 -8.72 5.18
N LYS A 220 23.70 -8.20 6.14
CA LYS A 220 25.03 -8.73 6.49
C LYS A 220 24.98 -10.14 7.05
N GLU A 221 23.98 -10.47 7.88
CA GLU A 221 23.82 -11.82 8.44
C GLU A 221 23.45 -12.85 7.37
N GLN A 222 22.59 -12.49 6.42
CA GLN A 222 22.02 -13.45 5.48
C GLN A 222 22.69 -13.47 4.10
N MET A 223 23.31 -12.36 3.71
CA MET A 223 24.06 -12.18 2.46
C MET A 223 25.44 -11.56 2.75
N PRO A 224 26.32 -12.25 3.50
CA PRO A 224 27.55 -11.67 4.03
C PRO A 224 28.48 -11.11 2.94
N LYS A 225 28.58 -11.78 1.77
CA LYS A 225 29.38 -11.29 0.64
C LYS A 225 28.89 -9.94 0.10
N LEU A 226 27.56 -9.77 0.00
CA LEU A 226 26.97 -8.51 -0.45
C LEU A 226 27.14 -7.42 0.61
N GLY A 227 26.95 -7.77 1.88
CA GLY A 227 27.10 -6.84 2.99
C GLY A 227 28.53 -6.34 3.17
N GLU A 228 29.52 -7.21 2.95
CA GLU A 228 30.93 -6.82 2.94
C GLU A 228 31.23 -5.87 1.77
N HIS A 229 30.77 -6.21 0.56
CA HIS A 229 30.94 -5.35 -0.61
C HIS A 229 30.32 -3.95 -0.42
N PHE A 230 29.07 -3.87 0.08
CA PHE A 230 28.45 -2.57 0.39
C PHE A 230 29.22 -1.79 1.46
N THR A 231 29.83 -2.48 2.42
CA THR A 231 30.66 -1.83 3.45
C THR A 231 31.94 -1.26 2.83
N GLN A 232 32.59 -2.00 1.93
CA GLN A 232 33.80 -1.57 1.22
C GLN A 232 33.52 -0.36 0.31
N GLU A 233 32.38 -0.37 -0.38
CA GLU A 233 31.94 0.71 -1.28
C GLU A 233 31.24 1.87 -0.55
N MET A 234 31.17 1.83 0.79
CA MET A 234 30.49 2.85 1.61
C MET A 234 29.01 3.08 1.24
N ILE A 235 28.34 2.04 0.74
CA ILE A 235 26.92 2.06 0.35
C ILE A 235 26.06 1.85 1.59
N ASN A 236 25.41 2.91 2.07
CA ASN A 236 24.49 2.85 3.19
C ASN A 236 23.06 2.49 2.71
N PRO A 237 22.31 1.63 3.43
CA PRO A 237 20.90 1.36 3.11
C PRO A 237 20.01 2.61 2.98
N SER A 238 20.32 3.70 3.67
CA SER A 238 19.57 4.96 3.53
C SER A 238 19.57 5.50 2.09
N MET A 239 20.57 5.15 1.29
CA MET A 239 20.71 5.61 -0.10
C MET A 239 19.70 4.95 -1.05
N TYR A 240 19.23 3.73 -0.75
CA TYR A 240 18.36 2.97 -1.67
C TYR A 240 17.08 2.42 -1.02
N ALA A 241 17.04 2.23 0.29
CA ALA A 241 15.93 1.56 0.99
C ALA A 241 15.03 2.53 1.77
N SER A 242 15.40 3.81 1.91
CA SER A 242 14.59 4.80 2.67
C SER A 242 13.14 4.84 2.17
N GLN A 243 12.96 4.88 0.85
CA GLN A 243 11.63 4.93 0.24
C GLN A 243 10.80 3.67 0.51
N TRP A 244 11.45 2.50 0.65
CA TRP A 244 10.75 1.26 0.97
C TRP A 244 10.05 1.37 2.33
N PHE A 245 10.72 1.92 3.33
CA PHE A 245 10.14 2.08 4.67
C PHE A 245 9.18 3.26 4.76
N ILE A 246 9.52 4.41 4.14
CA ILE A 246 8.64 5.60 4.11
C ILE A 246 7.30 5.30 3.44
N THR A 247 7.29 4.49 2.38
CA THR A 247 6.06 4.13 1.66
C THR A 247 5.48 2.79 2.07
N VAL A 248 6.06 2.13 3.08
CA VAL A 248 5.68 0.76 3.47
C VAL A 248 5.57 -0.16 2.24
N PHE A 249 6.59 -0.09 1.37
CA PHE A 249 6.76 -0.90 0.16
C PHE A 249 5.66 -0.70 -0.92
N SER A 250 4.75 0.24 -0.74
CA SER A 250 3.61 0.46 -1.65
C SER A 250 4.00 1.18 -2.95
N TYR A 251 5.18 1.79 -3.01
CA TYR A 251 5.71 2.44 -4.21
C TYR A 251 6.67 1.55 -5.03
N SER A 252 7.70 0.99 -4.38
CA SER A 252 8.85 0.40 -5.08
C SER A 252 8.63 -1.01 -5.62
N PHE A 253 7.49 -1.64 -5.33
CA PHE A 253 7.24 -3.05 -5.65
C PHE A 253 6.03 -3.21 -6.57
N PRO A 254 5.99 -4.25 -7.42
CA PRO A 254 4.78 -4.65 -8.11
C PRO A 254 3.59 -4.74 -7.16
N PHE A 255 2.44 -4.20 -7.57
CA PHE A 255 1.31 -4.00 -6.66
C PHE A 255 0.88 -5.28 -5.93
N HIS A 256 0.83 -6.42 -6.63
CA HIS A 256 0.52 -7.71 -6.01
C HIS A 256 1.46 -8.09 -4.86
N LEU A 257 2.76 -7.77 -4.96
CA LEU A 257 3.75 -8.00 -3.89
C LEU A 257 3.54 -7.01 -2.75
N ALA A 258 3.28 -5.73 -3.05
CA ALA A 258 2.96 -4.73 -2.04
C ALA A 258 1.77 -5.19 -1.16
N LEU A 259 0.71 -5.73 -1.76
CA LEU A 259 -0.41 -6.29 -1.02
C LEU A 259 -0.02 -7.46 -0.11
N ARG A 260 0.94 -8.30 -0.54
CA ARG A 260 1.44 -9.40 0.29
C ARG A 260 2.25 -8.91 1.47
N ILE A 261 3.04 -7.88 1.26
CA ILE A 261 3.79 -7.20 2.31
C ILE A 261 2.79 -6.60 3.30
N TRP A 262 1.78 -5.87 2.82
CA TRP A 262 0.75 -5.24 3.65
C TRP A 262 -0.07 -6.23 4.48
N ASP A 263 -0.47 -7.37 3.90
CA ASP A 263 -1.17 -8.44 4.63
C ASP A 263 -0.38 -8.85 5.89
N VAL A 264 0.94 -9.06 5.77
CA VAL A 264 1.82 -9.49 6.87
C VAL A 264 2.19 -8.33 7.78
N PHE A 265 2.50 -7.18 7.19
CA PHE A 265 2.90 -5.96 7.87
C PHE A 265 1.83 -5.52 8.86
N LEU A 266 0.56 -5.42 8.42
CA LEU A 266 -0.52 -5.02 9.31
C LEU A 266 -0.70 -5.98 10.49
N TYR A 267 -0.44 -7.28 10.34
CA TYR A 267 -0.64 -8.25 11.41
C TYR A 267 0.54 -8.39 12.36
N GLU A 268 1.76 -8.35 11.84
CA GLU A 268 2.96 -8.61 12.63
C GLU A 268 3.65 -7.32 13.11
N VAL A 269 3.42 -6.18 12.42
CA VAL A 269 3.86 -4.76 12.63
C VAL A 269 5.36 -4.53 12.90
N ARG A 270 6.10 -5.58 13.24
CA ARG A 270 7.52 -5.55 13.55
C ARG A 270 8.32 -5.97 12.33
N LEU A 271 9.60 -5.57 12.32
CA LEU A 271 10.68 -6.04 11.44
C LEU A 271 10.77 -7.56 11.27
N ILE A 272 10.03 -8.35 12.07
CA ILE A 272 9.81 -9.79 11.88
C ILE A 272 9.38 -10.12 10.45
N PHE A 273 8.67 -9.23 9.73
CA PHE A 273 8.39 -9.48 8.30
C PHE A 273 9.68 -9.59 7.47
N LEU A 274 10.74 -8.82 7.77
CA LEU A 274 12.05 -8.94 7.13
C LEU A 274 12.74 -10.27 7.47
N TYR A 275 12.59 -10.79 8.70
CA TYR A 275 13.14 -12.09 9.10
C TYR A 275 12.40 -13.29 8.47
N HIS A 276 11.12 -13.12 8.15
CA HIS A 276 10.23 -14.20 7.69
C HIS A 276 9.87 -14.15 6.22
N PHE A 277 10.31 -13.14 5.48
CA PHE A 277 10.51 -13.27 4.05
C PHE A 277 11.86 -13.98 3.85
N PRO A 278 11.87 -15.32 3.70
CA PRO A 278 13.12 -15.99 3.41
C PRO A 278 13.69 -15.37 2.14
N LEU A 279 14.98 -15.03 2.17
CA LEU A 279 15.75 -14.61 0.99
C LEU A 279 15.74 -15.66 -0.14
N LYS A 280 15.10 -16.81 0.08
CA LYS A 280 14.83 -17.88 -0.89
C LYS A 280 13.57 -17.64 -1.74
N ASP A 281 12.69 -16.71 -1.39
CA ASP A 281 11.61 -16.26 -2.29
C ASP A 281 12.22 -15.28 -3.31
N HIS A 282 12.86 -15.84 -4.35
CA HIS A 282 13.62 -15.14 -5.39
C HIS A 282 12.93 -13.90 -5.98
N TYR A 283 11.60 -13.85 -6.00
CA TYR A 283 10.81 -12.79 -6.65
C TYR A 283 10.82 -11.43 -5.94
N ILE A 284 10.94 -11.40 -4.61
CA ILE A 284 10.89 -10.14 -3.86
C ILE A 284 12.27 -9.52 -3.78
N TRP A 285 13.31 -10.32 -3.57
CA TRP A 285 14.68 -9.85 -3.60
C TRP A 285 15.22 -9.66 -5.01
N SER A 286 14.72 -10.34 -6.05
CA SER A 286 14.96 -9.86 -7.42
C SER A 286 14.36 -8.47 -7.60
N GLY A 287 13.19 -8.18 -7.02
CA GLY A 287 12.61 -6.83 -7.00
C GLY A 287 13.48 -5.82 -6.23
N CYS A 288 13.89 -6.14 -5.00
CA CYS A 288 14.80 -5.30 -4.20
C CYS A 288 16.15 -5.11 -4.91
N TYR A 289 16.74 -6.18 -5.45
CA TYR A 289 18.04 -6.17 -6.12
C TYR A 289 17.98 -5.40 -7.44
N MET A 290 16.94 -5.60 -8.26
CA MET A 290 16.72 -4.79 -9.47
C MET A 290 16.42 -3.33 -9.12
N SER A 291 15.68 -3.07 -8.04
CA SER A 291 15.46 -1.71 -7.52
C SER A 291 16.79 -1.08 -7.08
N VAL A 292 17.64 -1.79 -6.35
CA VAL A 292 18.96 -1.32 -5.92
C VAL A 292 19.87 -1.05 -7.12
N ILE A 293 19.97 -1.98 -8.07
CA ILE A 293 20.75 -1.78 -9.31
C ILE A 293 20.23 -0.56 -10.07
N SER A 294 18.91 -0.42 -10.25
CA SER A 294 18.33 0.73 -10.96
C SER A 294 18.46 2.07 -10.23
N SER A 295 18.75 2.05 -8.93
CA SER A 295 18.91 3.26 -8.11
C SER A 295 20.37 3.69 -7.97
N LEU A 296 21.33 2.84 -8.37
CA LEU A 296 22.75 3.17 -8.37
C LEU A 296 23.12 3.88 -9.69
N PRO A 297 23.71 5.08 -9.65
CA PRO A 297 24.17 5.74 -10.86
C PRO A 297 25.35 4.96 -11.46
N GLY A 298 25.14 4.32 -12.61
CA GLY A 298 26.23 3.72 -13.40
C GLY A 298 26.13 2.23 -13.75
N CYS A 299 24.95 1.60 -13.70
CA CYS A 299 24.71 0.27 -14.30
C CYS A 299 23.63 0.34 -15.39
#